data_AF-A0A182EFX8-F1
#
_entry.id   AF-A0A182EFX8-F1
#
_cell.length_a   1.000
_cell.length_b   1.000
_cell.length_c   1.000
_cell.angle_alpha   90.00
_cell.angle_beta   90.00
_cell.angle_gamma   90.00
#
_symmetry.space_group_name_H-M   'P 1'
#
loop_
_entity.id
_entity.type
_entity.pdbx_description
1 polymer ?
#
loop_
_entity_poly.entity_id
_entity_poly.type
_entity_poly.pdbx_seq_one_letter_code
_entity_poly.pdbx_strand_id
1 'polypeptide(L)' 'MLRLTEKKKDYDGFLNAPKYEVVPTLKRYALRQQIERALKDGKDTTYLKAALEYVDVEEAVYRAEEGAFTLDN' A
#
# COMPACT_ATOMS: atom_id res chain seq x y z
N MET A 1 -10.43 -12.08 37.08
CA MET A 1 -10.99 -11.90 35.71
C MET A 1 -10.18 -10.83 35.00
N LEU A 2 -9.40 -11.17 33.98
CA LEU A 2 -8.73 -10.17 33.13
C LEU A 2 -9.75 -9.62 32.12
N ARG A 3 -10.01 -8.31 32.15
CA ARG A 3 -10.71 -7.61 31.06
C ARG A 3 -9.75 -7.49 29.88
N LEU A 4 -10.04 -8.20 28.80
CA LEU A 4 -9.45 -7.94 27.49
C LEU A 4 -10.00 -6.58 27.02
N THR A 5 -9.21 -5.51 27.17
CA THR A 5 -9.48 -4.26 26.49
C THR A 5 -9.20 -4.49 25.00
N GLU A 6 -10.27 -4.63 24.23
CA GLU A 6 -10.21 -4.62 22.78
C GLU A 6 -9.55 -3.31 22.35
N LYS A 7 -8.29 -3.41 21.92
CA LYS A 7 -7.57 -2.32 21.28
C LYS A 7 -8.34 -2.02 19.99
N LYS A 8 -9.29 -1.08 20.03
CA LYS A 8 -10.00 -0.58 18.85
C LYS A 8 -8.93 -0.34 17.79
N LYS A 9 -8.95 -1.13 16.72
CA LYS A 9 -8.10 -0.89 15.56
C LYS A 9 -8.37 0.54 15.13
N ASP A 10 -7.34 1.36 15.16
CA ASP A 10 -7.45 2.80 14.92
C ASP A 10 -7.63 3.04 13.41
N TYR A 11 -8.86 2.82 12.95
CA TYR A 11 -9.24 3.01 11.55
C TYR A 11 -9.29 4.50 11.18
N ASP A 12 -9.40 5.40 12.17
CA ASP A 12 -9.40 6.86 11.94
C ASP A 12 -8.04 7.36 11.45
N GLY A 13 -6.94 6.83 11.99
CA GLY A 13 -5.60 7.15 11.48
C GLY A 13 -5.36 6.69 10.04
N PHE A 14 -6.00 5.61 9.61
CA PHE A 14 -5.90 5.08 8.25
C PHE A 14 -6.72 5.90 7.23
N LEU A 15 -7.92 6.35 7.60
CA LEU A 15 -8.79 7.16 6.73
C LEU A 15 -8.26 8.59 6.53
N ASN A 16 -7.49 9.09 7.51
CA ASN A 16 -6.89 10.43 7.46
C ASN A 16 -5.43 10.43 7.00
N ALA A 17 -4.85 9.26 6.73
CA ALA A 17 -3.49 9.18 6.22
C ALA A 17 -3.41 9.70 4.77
N PRO A 18 -2.29 10.34 4.37
CA PRO A 18 -2.10 10.80 3.00
C PRO A 18 -2.25 9.65 1.99
N LYS A 19 -2.80 9.94 0.82
CA LYS A 19 -3.09 8.90 -0.19
C LYS A 19 -1.80 8.19 -0.64
N TYR A 20 -0.68 8.90 -0.66
CA TYR A 20 0.63 8.34 -0.99
C TYR A 20 1.17 7.34 0.05
N GLU A 21 0.66 7.33 1.28
CA GLU A 21 1.05 6.33 2.29
C GLU A 21 0.15 5.10 2.23
N VAL A 22 -1.15 5.30 2.00
CA VAL A 22 -2.15 4.22 2.05
C VAL A 22 -2.19 3.43 0.75
N VAL A 23 -2.28 4.11 -0.39
CA VAL A 23 -2.56 3.47 -1.70
C VAL A 23 -1.39 2.58 -2.15
N PRO A 24 -0.12 3.05 -2.15
CA PRO A 24 1.02 2.21 -2.53
C PRO A 24 1.21 1.00 -1.61
N THR A 25 0.97 1.18 -0.32
CA THR A 25 1.06 0.11 0.67
C THR A 25 0.04 -1.00 0.41
N LEU A 26 -1.23 -0.64 0.14
CA LEU A 26 -2.25 -1.61 -0.22
C LEU A 26 -1.97 -2.31 -1.55
N LYS A 27 -1.51 -1.57 -2.57
CA LYS A 27 -1.12 -2.14 -3.86
C LYS A 27 0.00 -3.17 -3.69
N ARG A 28 1.06 -2.86 -2.94
CA ARG A 28 2.15 -3.80 -2.62
C ARG A 28 1.64 -5.05 -1.93
N TYR A 29 0.77 -4.91 -0.93
CA TYR A 29 0.18 -6.06 -0.24
C TYR A 29 -0.63 -6.96 -1.19
N ALA A 30 -1.51 -6.37 -2.00
CA ALA A 30 -2.34 -7.12 -2.94
C ALA A 30 -1.51 -7.83 -4.02
N LEU A 31 -0.47 -7.18 -4.55
CA LEU A 31 0.42 -7.78 -5.56
C LEU A 31 1.24 -8.93 -4.98
N ARG A 32 1.76 -8.81 -3.75
CA ARG A 32 2.45 -9.92 -3.07
C ARG A 32 1.54 -11.13 -2.90
N GLN A 33 0.30 -10.92 -2.47
CA GLN A 33 -0.69 -12.00 -2.35
C GLN A 33 -1.00 -12.66 -3.70
N GLN A 34 -1.08 -11.89 -4.78
CA GLN A 34 -1.28 -12.44 -6.14
C GLN A 34 -0.06 -13.25 -6.61
N ILE A 35 1.16 -12.76 -6.35
CA ILE A 35 2.41 -13.46 -6.67
C ILE A 35 2.48 -14.77 -5.90
N GLU A 36 2.20 -14.77 -4.60
CA GLU A 36 2.20 -15.99 -3.77
C GLU A 36 1.22 -17.05 -4.30
N ARG A 37 0.03 -16.65 -4.74
CA ARG A 37 -0.95 -17.56 -5.34
C ARG A 37 -0.50 -18.06 -6.71
N ALA A 38 -0.01 -17.17 -7.57
CA ALA A 38 0.48 -17.53 -8.89
C ALA A 38 1.66 -18.51 -8.83
N LEU A 39 2.59 -18.32 -7.88
CA LEU A 39 3.70 -19.25 -7.64
C LEU A 39 3.19 -20.63 -7.20
N LYS A 40 2.21 -20.69 -6.29
CA LYS A 40 1.59 -21.95 -5.86
C LYS A 40 0.88 -22.68 -7.01
N ASP A 41 0.29 -21.93 -7.93
CA ASP A 41 -0.38 -22.46 -9.12
C ASP A 41 0.59 -22.79 -10.27
N GLY A 42 1.90 -22.56 -10.12
CA GLY A 42 2.89 -22.76 -11.18
C GLY A 42 2.76 -21.79 -12.37
N LYS A 43 2.15 -20.62 -12.15
CA LYS A 43 1.96 -19.58 -13.18
C LYS A 43 3.16 -18.64 -13.25
N ASP A 44 3.39 -18.07 -14.44
CA ASP A 44 4.37 -17.00 -14.60
C ASP A 44 3.99 -15.77 -13.76
N THR A 45 5.00 -15.16 -13.12
CA THR A 45 4.85 -14.00 -12.24
C THR A 45 5.64 -12.79 -12.71
N THR A 46 6.28 -12.87 -13.89
CA THR A 46 7.15 -11.81 -14.41
C THR A 46 6.44 -10.45 -14.46
N TYR A 47 5.23 -10.41 -15.01
CA TYR A 47 4.42 -9.19 -15.05
C TYR A 47 4.06 -8.68 -13.64
N LEU A 48 3.66 -9.57 -12.72
CA LEU A 48 3.27 -9.18 -11.36
C LEU A 48 4.45 -8.61 -10.57
N LYS A 49 5.66 -9.12 -10.80
CA LYS A 49 6.88 -8.59 -10.18
C LYS A 49 7.24 -7.21 -10.73
N ALA A 50 7.18 -7.03 -12.05
CA ALA A 50 7.37 -5.71 -12.66
C ALA A 50 6.33 -4.69 -12.18
N ALA A 51 5.07 -5.10 -12.05
CA ALA A 51 4.02 -4.27 -11.47
C ALA A 51 4.30 -3.90 -10.02
N LEU A 52 4.86 -4.81 -9.22
CA LEU A 52 5.24 -4.55 -7.83
C LEU A 52 6.38 -3.52 -7.73
N GLU A 53 7.39 -3.61 -8.59
CA GLU A 53 8.49 -2.65 -8.68
C GLU A 53 8.00 -1.26 -9.13
N TYR A 54 7.02 -1.22 -10.04
CA TYR A 54 6.44 0.03 -10.52
C TYR A 54 5.68 0.82 -9.43
N VAL A 55 5.20 0.16 -8.36
CA VAL A 55 4.50 0.87 -7.27
C VAL A 55 5.38 1.92 -6.60
N ASP A 56 6.69 1.73 -6.56
CA ASP A 56 7.61 2.71 -5.98
C ASP A 56 7.72 3.98 -6.85
N VAL A 57 7.56 3.83 -8.17
CA VAL A 57 7.46 4.96 -9.11
C VAL A 57 6.16 5.71 -8.91
N GLU A 58 5.02 5.00 -8.78
CA GLU A 58 3.73 5.63 -8.48
C GLU A 58 3.75 6.40 -7.15
N GLU A 59 4.34 5.82 -6.11
CA GLU A 59 4.49 6.48 -4.81
C GLU A 59 5.32 7.78 -4.92
N ALA A 60 6.42 7.74 -5.67
CA ALA A 60 7.24 8.93 -5.91
C ALA A 60 6.46 10.03 -6.65
N VAL A 61 5.63 9.65 -7.64
CA VAL A 61 4.73 10.58 -8.33
C VAL A 61 3.71 11.18 -7.37
N TYR A 62 3.03 10.37 -6.55
CA TYR A 62 2.06 10.88 -5.59
C TYR A 62 2.68 11.82 -4.56
N ARG A 63 3.89 11.50 -4.07
CA ARG A 63 4.63 12.39 -3.15
C ARG A 63 5.00 13.71 -3.83
N ALA A 64 5.39 13.68 -5.10
CA ALA A 64 5.71 14.88 -5.86
C ALA A 64 4.47 15.73 -6.15
N GLU A 65 3.34 15.09 -6.50
CA GLU A 65 2.05 15.78 -6.69
C GLU A 65 1.59 16.43 -5.38
N GLU A 66 1.45 15.68 -4.30
CA GLU A 66 1.01 16.26 -3.01
C GLU A 66 2.01 17.28 -2.46
N GLY A 67 3.32 17.05 -2.63
CA GLY A 67 4.37 18.00 -2.25
C GLY A 67 4.34 19.30 -3.07
N ALA A 68 4.08 19.23 -4.37
CA ALA A 68 3.97 20.40 -5.23
C ALA A 68 2.76 21.29 -4.89
N PHE A 69 1.69 20.72 -4.31
CA PHE A 69 0.53 21.48 -3.80
C PHE A 69 0.75 22.08 -2.39
N THR A 70 1.88 21.81 -1.73
CA THR A 70 2.19 22.35 -0.39
C THR A 70 3.16 23.53 -0.37
N LEU A 71 3.61 24.03 -1.54
CA LEU A 71 4.56 25.14 -1.63
C LEU A 71 3.95 26.56 -1.53
N ASP A 72 2.63 26.68 -1.35
CA ASP A 72 1.97 27.94 -1.01
C ASP A 72 1.30 27.81 0.37
N ASN A 73 1.98 28.29 1.42
CA ASN A 73 1.41 28.86 2.65
C ASN A 73 2.48 29.63 3.44
#